data_AF-A0A2H3J6P3-F1
#
_entry.id   AF-A0A2H3J6P3-F1
#
_cell.length_a   1.000
_cell.length_b   1.000
_cell.length_c   1.000
_cell.angle_alpha   90.00
_cell.angle_beta   90.00
_cell.angle_gamma   90.00
#
_symmetry.space_group_name_H-M   'P 1'
#
loop_
_entity.id
_entity.type
_entity.pdbx_description
1 polymer ?
#
loop_
_entity_poly.entity_id
_entity_poly.type
_entity_poly.pdbx_seq_one_letter_code
_entity_poly.pdbx_strand_id
1 'polypeptide(L)'
;MWTRLLYPPIATTVVATLIIVGLDSIYYQNALWPLILTPLNFLRYNMSTANLAQHGLHPRWLHALVNYPMLIGPLLYYVVAAGMQLVRPPRGVFGSEKPEQEQTPEIRGRDTDSILTITCLSVIVSGIGILSVVPHQEPRFLVPLVIPSIVLVARCGFMRQPSKLFWVSWIVMNALMTPLFGVLHQGGVVPSLFKLHSKVQQARLSEPFDPEFSDAAVNVLYWRTYMPPWHLLSVPEQAVQSGEVALTDLAGAPASEVVDKLRRLAPSTRSYLVAPLYSARIIATDHPECFALEERVFPHLDLDHIVETLELGWRDGLSLGIYSVDTFCLQA
;
A
#
# COMPACT_ATOMS: atom_id res chain seq x y z
N MET A 1 -3.61 40.39 -16.67
CA MET A 1 -4.50 39.86 -15.61
C MET A 1 -4.15 38.42 -15.25
N TRP A 2 -4.11 37.50 -16.24
CA TRP A 2 -3.70 36.09 -16.06
C TRP A 2 -2.31 35.89 -15.43
N THR A 3 -1.32 36.69 -15.81
CA THR A 3 0.04 36.62 -15.25
C THR A 3 0.07 36.84 -13.74
N ARG A 4 -0.77 37.74 -13.20
CA ARG A 4 -0.85 38.00 -11.75
C ARG A 4 -1.60 36.89 -10.99
N LEU A 5 -2.45 36.12 -11.66
CA LEU A 5 -3.18 34.99 -11.07
C LEU A 5 -2.37 33.70 -11.10
N LEU A 6 -1.56 33.49 -12.13
CA LEU A 6 -0.73 32.29 -12.29
C LEU A 6 0.63 32.39 -11.60
N TYR A 7 1.21 33.60 -11.53
CA TYR A 7 2.55 33.78 -10.97
C TYR A 7 2.65 33.35 -9.50
N PRO A 8 1.77 33.78 -8.57
CA PRO A 8 1.91 33.37 -7.17
C PRO A 8 1.79 31.85 -6.97
N PRO A 9 0.78 31.14 -7.53
CA PRO A 9 0.72 29.68 -7.44
C PRO A 9 1.96 29.00 -8.01
N ILE A 10 2.37 29.36 -9.23
CA ILE A 10 3.55 28.74 -9.87
C ILE A 10 4.80 29.01 -9.04
N ALA A 11 5.01 30.24 -8.59
CA ALA A 11 6.16 30.59 -7.74
C ALA A 11 6.14 29.80 -6.43
N THR A 12 4.99 29.69 -5.76
CA THR A 12 4.87 28.89 -4.53
C THR A 12 5.13 27.41 -4.79
N THR A 13 4.63 26.84 -5.89
CA THR A 13 4.88 25.45 -6.28
C THR A 13 6.35 25.21 -6.57
N VAL A 14 7.00 26.10 -7.33
CA VAL A 14 8.43 25.99 -7.64
C VAL A 14 9.26 26.06 -6.37
N VAL A 15 9.01 27.05 -5.51
CA VAL A 15 9.74 27.22 -4.24
C VAL A 15 9.54 26.02 -3.33
N ALA A 16 8.29 25.57 -3.14
CA ALA A 16 8.00 24.40 -2.32
C ALA A 16 8.67 23.13 -2.89
N THR A 17 8.64 22.94 -4.20
CA THR A 17 9.30 21.79 -4.86
C THR A 17 10.80 21.84 -4.66
N LEU A 18 11.45 22.99 -4.83
CA LEU A 18 12.89 23.15 -4.61
C LEU A 18 13.28 22.89 -3.15
N ILE A 19 12.48 23.37 -2.18
CA ILE A 19 12.69 23.08 -0.76
C ILE A 19 12.59 21.58 -0.49
N ILE A 20 11.54 20.92 -0.98
CA ILE A 20 11.35 19.47 -0.78
C ILE A 20 12.49 18.68 -1.41
N VAL A 21 12.86 18.98 -2.66
CA VAL A 21 13.98 18.32 -3.34
C VAL A 21 15.30 18.55 -2.59
N GLY A 22 15.54 19.75 -2.07
CA GLY A 22 16.72 20.06 -1.27
C GLY A 22 16.75 19.27 0.05
N LEU A 23 15.62 19.23 0.76
CA LEU A 23 15.46 18.47 2.01
C LEU A 23 15.63 16.96 1.77
N ASP A 24 15.01 16.41 0.72
CA ASP A 24 15.15 15.00 0.36
C ASP A 24 16.61 14.67 0.00
N SER A 25 17.29 15.54 -0.75
CA SER A 25 18.71 15.32 -1.10
C SER A 25 19.58 15.28 0.15
N ILE A 26 19.39 16.23 1.08
CA ILE A 26 20.10 16.24 2.36
C ILE A 26 19.75 14.99 3.18
N TYR A 27 18.47 14.62 3.24
CA TYR A 27 18.04 13.48 4.04
C TYR A 27 18.61 12.15 3.53
N TYR A 28 18.54 11.90 2.22
CA TYR A 28 18.94 10.61 1.64
C TYR A 28 20.43 10.52 1.29
N GLN A 29 21.12 11.64 1.06
CA GLN A 29 22.53 11.64 0.65
C GLN A 29 23.45 12.43 1.57
N ASN A 30 22.91 13.10 2.60
CA ASN A 30 23.66 14.04 3.42
C ASN A 30 24.37 15.15 2.60
N ALA A 31 23.82 15.47 1.41
CA ALA A 31 24.37 16.44 0.46
C ALA A 31 23.27 17.04 -0.43
N LEU A 32 23.50 18.25 -0.96
CA LEU A 32 22.57 18.91 -1.90
C LEU A 32 22.74 18.46 -3.35
N TRP A 33 23.86 17.80 -3.67
CA TRP A 33 24.16 17.33 -5.03
C TRP A 33 24.79 15.94 -4.97
N PRO A 34 24.36 14.99 -5.84
CA PRO A 34 23.31 15.12 -6.87
C PRO A 34 21.89 15.25 -6.30
N LEU A 35 21.00 15.95 -7.02
CA LEU A 35 19.61 16.15 -6.57
C LEU A 35 18.83 14.83 -6.55
N ILE A 36 18.18 14.56 -5.42
CA ILE A 36 17.17 13.48 -5.29
C ILE A 36 15.82 14.02 -5.74
N LEU A 37 15.41 13.63 -6.96
CA LEU A 37 14.10 13.96 -7.51
C LEU A 37 13.10 12.85 -7.18
N THR A 38 12.57 12.84 -5.96
CA THR A 38 11.70 11.77 -5.45
C THR A 38 10.50 11.45 -6.36
N PRO A 39 9.75 12.42 -6.93
CA PRO A 39 8.66 12.11 -7.86
C PRO A 39 9.14 11.42 -9.14
N LEU A 40 10.30 11.80 -9.68
CA LEU A 40 10.85 11.20 -10.89
C LEU A 40 11.41 9.80 -10.60
N ASN A 41 12.06 9.61 -9.46
CA ASN A 41 12.52 8.30 -9.00
C ASN A 41 11.33 7.36 -8.78
N PHE A 42 10.25 7.87 -8.16
CA PHE A 42 9.00 7.13 -8.01
C PHE A 42 8.44 6.70 -9.38
N LEU A 43 8.33 7.62 -10.35
CA LEU A 43 7.82 7.28 -11.69
C LEU A 43 8.71 6.27 -12.41
N ARG A 44 10.04 6.47 -12.38
CA ARG A 44 11.00 5.56 -13.02
C ARG A 44 10.93 4.16 -12.42
N TYR A 45 10.80 4.07 -11.09
CA TYR A 45 10.64 2.79 -10.40
C TYR A 45 9.31 2.13 -10.77
N ASN A 46 8.21 2.90 -10.76
CA ASN A 46 6.85 2.39 -10.92
C ASN A 46 6.43 2.13 -12.39
N MET A 47 7.18 2.64 -13.37
CA MET A 47 6.95 2.35 -14.80
C MET A 47 7.73 1.12 -15.29
N SER A 48 8.68 0.60 -14.51
CA SER A 48 9.47 -0.58 -14.89
C SER A 48 8.72 -1.87 -14.57
N THR A 49 8.24 -2.58 -15.59
CA THR A 49 7.54 -3.87 -15.41
C THR A 49 8.39 -4.91 -14.68
N ALA A 50 9.72 -4.87 -14.82
CA ALA A 50 10.63 -5.75 -14.11
C ALA A 50 10.63 -5.49 -12.59
N ASN A 51 10.56 -4.22 -12.17
CA ASN A 51 10.45 -3.87 -10.75
C ASN A 51 9.06 -4.25 -10.21
N LEU A 52 8.02 -4.10 -11.02
CA LEU A 52 6.64 -4.35 -10.61
C LEU A 52 6.27 -5.83 -10.58
N ALA A 53 6.94 -6.67 -11.36
CA ALA A 53 6.77 -8.11 -11.28
C ALA A 53 7.00 -8.65 -9.86
N GLN A 54 7.83 -7.94 -9.06
CA GLN A 54 8.09 -8.25 -7.64
C GLN A 54 6.99 -7.77 -6.68
N HIS A 55 6.01 -6.97 -7.12
CA HIS A 55 4.95 -6.40 -6.28
C HIS A 55 3.53 -6.77 -6.72
N GLY A 56 3.40 -7.46 -7.85
CA GLY A 56 2.12 -7.81 -8.45
C GLY A 56 1.72 -6.87 -9.59
N LEU A 57 1.05 -7.42 -10.60
CA LEU A 57 0.50 -6.65 -11.72
C LEU A 57 -1.01 -6.62 -11.59
N HIS A 58 -1.58 -5.42 -11.66
CA HIS A 58 -3.03 -5.22 -11.53
C HIS A 58 -3.64 -4.69 -12.83
N PRO A 59 -4.91 -5.01 -13.09
CA PRO A 59 -5.61 -4.45 -14.22
C PRO A 59 -5.81 -2.95 -14.03
N ARG A 60 -5.72 -2.17 -15.12
CA ARG A 60 -5.76 -0.70 -15.07
C ARG A 60 -7.04 -0.11 -14.47
N TRP A 61 -8.12 -0.88 -14.41
CA TRP A 61 -9.40 -0.46 -13.84
C TRP A 61 -9.50 -0.63 -12.31
N LEU A 62 -8.54 -1.31 -11.66
CA LEU A 62 -8.62 -1.66 -10.23
C LEU A 62 -8.75 -0.41 -9.35
N HIS A 63 -7.99 0.66 -9.64
CA HIS A 63 -8.09 1.93 -8.94
C HIS A 63 -9.50 2.54 -9.00
N ALA A 64 -10.11 2.54 -10.18
CA ALA A 64 -11.41 3.16 -10.40
C ALA A 64 -12.58 2.34 -9.84
N LEU A 65 -12.54 1.01 -9.98
CA LEU A 65 -13.69 0.14 -9.70
C LEU A 65 -13.61 -0.61 -8.38
N VAL A 66 -12.43 -0.74 -7.77
CA VAL A 66 -12.24 -1.46 -6.50
C VAL A 66 -11.64 -0.55 -5.45
N ASN A 67 -10.45 0.01 -5.70
CA ASN A 67 -9.72 0.71 -4.65
C ASN A 67 -10.38 2.03 -4.24
N TYR A 68 -10.84 2.86 -5.19
CA TYR A 68 -11.51 4.11 -4.88
C TYR A 68 -12.87 3.87 -4.18
N PRO A 69 -13.76 2.98 -4.69
CA PRO A 69 -15.00 2.64 -3.99
C PRO A 69 -14.77 2.04 -2.59
N MET A 70 -13.76 1.18 -2.43
CA MET A 70 -13.41 0.61 -1.12
C MET A 70 -12.96 1.69 -0.13
N LEU A 71 -12.20 2.70 -0.60
CA LEU A 71 -11.64 3.76 0.24
C LEU A 71 -12.70 4.78 0.71
N ILE A 72 -13.59 5.20 -0.18
CA ILE A 72 -14.60 6.24 0.14
C ILE A 72 -15.96 5.64 0.56
N GLY A 73 -16.19 4.36 0.24
CA GLY A 73 -17.40 3.65 0.56
C GLY A 73 -18.67 4.30 0.01
N PRO A 74 -19.75 4.41 0.81
CA PRO A 74 -21.02 4.93 0.34
C PRO A 74 -20.98 6.43 0.00
N LEU A 75 -19.91 7.16 0.35
CA LEU A 75 -19.72 8.53 -0.14
C LEU A 75 -19.58 8.58 -1.67
N LEU A 76 -19.15 7.49 -2.32
CA LEU A 76 -19.04 7.39 -3.77
C LEU A 76 -20.34 7.80 -4.48
N TYR A 77 -21.49 7.40 -3.94
CA TYR A 77 -22.79 7.76 -4.51
C TYR A 77 -22.95 9.28 -4.64
N TYR A 78 -22.57 10.02 -3.60
CA TYR A 78 -22.68 11.48 -3.59
C TYR A 78 -21.61 12.15 -4.44
N VAL A 79 -20.40 11.58 -4.54
CA VAL A 79 -19.36 12.05 -5.48
C VAL A 79 -19.87 11.95 -6.92
N VAL A 80 -20.46 10.82 -7.29
CA VAL A 80 -21.03 10.61 -8.64
C VAL A 80 -22.24 11.52 -8.86
N ALA A 81 -23.12 11.68 -7.87
CA ALA A 81 -24.26 12.60 -7.94
C ALA A 81 -23.82 14.06 -8.15
N ALA A 82 -22.76 14.49 -7.46
CA ALA A 82 -22.16 15.81 -7.62
C ALA A 82 -21.60 16.00 -9.04
N GLY A 83 -20.89 14.99 -9.57
CA GLY A 83 -20.41 15.01 -10.96
C GLY A 83 -21.54 15.11 -11.99
N MET A 84 -22.62 14.33 -11.80
CA MET A 84 -23.79 14.37 -12.69
C MET A 84 -24.52 15.72 -12.68
N GLN A 85 -24.47 16.47 -11.58
CA GLN A 85 -25.06 17.82 -11.52
C GLN A 85 -24.34 18.83 -12.42
N LEU A 86 -23.03 18.68 -12.64
CA LEU A 86 -22.28 19.54 -13.56
C LEU A 86 -22.57 19.26 -15.03
N VAL A 87 -22.88 18.00 -15.38
CA VAL A 87 -23.17 17.58 -16.76
C VAL A 87 -24.62 17.85 -17.13
N ARG A 88 -25.53 17.86 -16.16
CA ARG A 88 -26.94 18.19 -16.41
C ARG A 88 -27.07 19.69 -16.72
N PRO A 89 -27.75 20.07 -17.81
CA PRO A 89 -28.07 21.47 -18.04
C PRO A 89 -28.87 21.99 -16.84
N PRO A 90 -28.64 23.24 -16.38
CA PRO A 90 -29.50 23.84 -15.37
C PRO A 90 -30.94 23.65 -15.84
N ARG A 91 -31.79 23.06 -15.00
CA ARG A 91 -33.21 22.90 -15.33
C ARG A 91 -33.73 24.29 -15.65
N GLY A 92 -33.91 24.58 -16.94
CA GLY A 92 -34.50 25.79 -17.43
C GLY A 92 -35.87 25.88 -16.81
N VAL A 93 -36.03 26.79 -15.86
CA VAL A 93 -37.34 27.37 -15.58
C VAL A 93 -37.69 28.13 -16.85
N PHE A 94 -38.35 27.44 -17.77
CA PHE A 94 -39.03 28.11 -18.88
C PHE A 94 -40.02 29.08 -18.25
N GLY A 95 -39.79 30.37 -18.46
CA GLY A 95 -40.72 31.44 -18.13
C GLY A 95 -40.52 32.08 -16.77
N SER A 96 -39.64 33.08 -16.71
CA SER A 96 -40.05 34.45 -16.40
C SER A 96 -38.81 35.34 -16.46
N GLU A 97 -38.76 36.23 -17.43
CA GLU A 97 -37.87 37.39 -17.36
C GLU A 97 -38.15 38.12 -16.04
N LYS A 98 -37.09 38.38 -15.26
CA LYS A 98 -37.10 39.39 -14.21
C LYS A 98 -35.94 40.35 -14.45
N PRO A 99 -36.13 41.64 -14.14
CA PRO A 99 -35.32 42.71 -14.70
C PRO A 99 -33.94 42.75 -14.04
N GLU A 100 -33.02 43.31 -14.83
CA GLU A 100 -31.67 43.74 -14.51
C GLU A 100 -31.57 44.32 -13.08
N GLN A 101 -30.96 43.54 -12.17
CA GLN A 101 -30.65 43.96 -10.80
C GLN A 101 -29.15 43.85 -10.57
N GLU A 102 -28.60 44.90 -9.97
CA GLU A 102 -27.19 45.12 -9.62
C GLU A 102 -26.47 43.87 -9.12
N GLN A 103 -25.22 43.69 -9.56
CA GLN A 103 -24.32 42.61 -9.16
C GLN A 103 -24.13 42.56 -7.63
N THR A 104 -25.02 41.84 -6.96
CA THR A 104 -25.01 41.62 -5.51
C THR A 104 -24.02 40.48 -5.17
N PRO A 105 -23.40 40.46 -3.96
CA PRO A 105 -22.45 39.42 -3.50
C PRO A 105 -22.87 37.95 -3.70
N GLU A 106 -24.16 37.65 -3.92
CA GLU A 106 -24.68 36.32 -4.24
C GLU A 106 -24.14 35.74 -5.57
N ILE A 107 -23.88 36.57 -6.59
CA ILE A 107 -23.35 36.10 -7.89
C ILE A 107 -21.91 35.60 -7.71
N ARG A 108 -21.10 36.32 -6.94
CA ARG A 108 -19.70 35.96 -6.64
C ARG A 108 -19.57 34.66 -5.84
N GLY A 109 -20.54 34.37 -4.97
CA GLY A 109 -20.62 33.10 -4.24
C GLY A 109 -20.90 31.91 -5.16
N ARG A 110 -21.81 32.06 -6.13
CA ARG A 110 -22.18 31.01 -7.09
C ARG A 110 -21.03 30.62 -8.03
N ASP A 111 -20.23 31.59 -8.47
CA ASP A 111 -19.06 31.32 -9.34
C ASP A 111 -17.94 30.60 -8.57
N THR A 112 -17.67 31.03 -7.34
CA THR A 112 -16.64 30.41 -6.49
C THR A 112 -17.00 28.95 -6.14
N ASP A 113 -18.29 28.70 -5.89
CA ASP A 113 -18.83 27.36 -5.59
C ASP A 113 -18.73 26.41 -6.79
N SER A 114 -18.98 26.92 -7.99
CA SER A 114 -18.87 26.15 -9.23
C SER A 114 -17.40 25.82 -9.52
N ILE A 115 -16.48 26.77 -9.32
CA ILE A 115 -15.04 26.58 -9.53
C ILE A 115 -14.48 25.51 -8.57
N LEU A 116 -14.83 25.56 -7.29
CA LEU A 116 -14.35 24.58 -6.31
C LEU A 116 -14.86 23.17 -6.64
N THR A 117 -16.13 23.04 -7.00
CA THR A 117 -16.75 21.76 -7.39
C THR A 117 -16.04 21.15 -8.61
N ILE A 118 -15.82 21.94 -9.66
CA ILE A 118 -15.10 21.54 -10.87
C ILE A 118 -13.65 21.14 -10.51
N THR A 119 -13.00 21.91 -9.64
CA THR A 119 -11.62 21.64 -9.21
C THR A 119 -11.52 20.31 -8.47
N CYS A 120 -12.37 20.06 -7.47
CA CYS A 120 -12.37 18.80 -6.72
C CYS A 120 -12.65 17.59 -7.63
N LEU A 121 -13.63 17.68 -8.52
CA LEU A 121 -13.91 16.61 -9.49
C LEU A 121 -12.76 16.38 -10.46
N SER A 122 -12.13 17.45 -10.95
CA SER A 122 -10.96 17.36 -11.83
C SER A 122 -9.80 16.67 -11.12
N VAL A 123 -9.55 16.99 -9.85
CA VAL A 123 -8.53 16.32 -9.02
C VAL A 123 -8.84 14.84 -8.83
N ILE A 124 -10.09 14.48 -8.53
CA ILE A 124 -10.50 13.08 -8.35
C ILE A 124 -10.33 12.29 -9.66
N VAL A 125 -10.88 12.78 -10.77
CA VAL A 125 -10.87 12.07 -12.05
C VAL A 125 -9.44 11.98 -12.62
N SER A 126 -8.70 13.08 -12.59
CA SER A 126 -7.30 13.07 -13.06
C SER A 126 -6.40 12.24 -12.16
N GLY A 127 -6.56 12.31 -10.83
CA GLY A 127 -5.79 11.52 -9.87
C GLY A 127 -5.99 10.01 -10.08
N ILE A 128 -7.25 9.56 -10.19
CA ILE A 128 -7.55 8.16 -10.52
C ILE A 128 -6.96 7.79 -11.87
N GLY A 129 -7.18 8.60 -12.91
CA GLY A 129 -6.72 8.31 -14.27
C GLY A 129 -5.20 8.22 -14.40
N ILE A 130 -4.46 9.17 -13.83
CA ILE A 130 -3.00 9.22 -13.88
C ILE A 130 -2.40 8.05 -13.10
N LEU A 131 -2.88 7.79 -11.88
CA LEU A 131 -2.37 6.69 -11.06
C LEU A 131 -2.73 5.31 -11.63
N SER A 132 -3.85 5.21 -12.38
CA SER A 132 -4.25 3.97 -13.06
C SER A 132 -3.34 3.58 -14.23
N VAL A 133 -2.47 4.49 -14.71
CA VAL A 133 -1.46 4.17 -15.73
C VAL A 133 -0.38 3.24 -15.17
N VAL A 134 -0.07 3.39 -13.88
CA VAL A 134 0.90 2.55 -13.18
C VAL A 134 0.31 1.14 -13.04
N PRO A 135 1.03 0.07 -13.46
CA PRO A 135 0.51 -1.29 -13.36
C PRO A 135 0.32 -1.78 -11.92
N HIS A 136 1.09 -1.22 -10.97
CA HIS A 136 0.96 -1.51 -9.55
C HIS A 136 -0.10 -0.61 -8.93
N GLN A 137 -1.19 -1.22 -8.46
CA GLN A 137 -2.38 -0.48 -8.05
C GLN A 137 -2.79 -0.81 -6.61
N GLU A 138 -2.20 -0.08 -5.67
CA GLU A 138 -2.60 -0.15 -4.28
C GLU A 138 -3.60 0.95 -3.88
N PRO A 139 -4.54 0.68 -2.96
CA PRO A 139 -5.48 1.68 -2.45
C PRO A 139 -4.80 2.87 -1.77
N ARG A 140 -3.63 2.67 -1.15
CA ARG A 140 -2.91 3.74 -0.45
C ARG A 140 -2.54 4.91 -1.37
N PHE A 141 -2.32 4.66 -2.66
CA PHE A 141 -2.04 5.71 -3.64
C PHE A 141 -3.22 6.67 -3.85
N LEU A 142 -4.44 6.24 -3.53
CA LEU A 142 -5.65 7.05 -3.68
C LEU A 142 -6.07 7.80 -2.39
N VAL A 143 -5.38 7.59 -1.26
CA VAL A 143 -5.65 8.27 0.03
C VAL A 143 -5.71 9.80 -0.11
N PRO A 144 -4.84 10.47 -0.88
CA PRO A 144 -4.94 11.91 -1.08
C PRO A 144 -6.27 12.38 -1.69
N LEU A 145 -7.00 11.49 -2.38
CA LEU A 145 -8.30 11.79 -2.98
C LEU A 145 -9.46 11.78 -1.98
N VAL A 146 -9.25 11.33 -0.74
CA VAL A 146 -10.28 11.33 0.30
C VAL A 146 -10.75 12.75 0.62
N ILE A 147 -9.81 13.68 0.80
CA ILE A 147 -10.13 15.08 1.13
C ILE A 147 -10.95 15.78 0.04
N PRO A 148 -10.53 15.80 -1.25
CA PRO A 148 -11.34 16.43 -2.29
C PRO A 148 -12.71 15.74 -2.44
N SER A 149 -12.83 14.44 -2.17
CA SER A 149 -14.10 13.73 -2.16
C SER A 149 -15.02 14.21 -1.03
N ILE A 150 -14.50 14.36 0.19
CA ILE A 150 -15.25 14.89 1.33
C ILE A 150 -15.68 16.33 1.07
N VAL A 151 -14.77 17.18 0.60
CA VAL A 151 -15.08 18.59 0.28
C VAL A 151 -16.19 18.67 -0.76
N LEU A 152 -16.08 17.92 -1.85
CA LEU A 152 -17.11 17.87 -2.88
C LEU A 152 -18.49 17.49 -2.31
N VAL A 153 -18.56 16.41 -1.54
CA VAL A 153 -19.82 15.91 -0.97
C VAL A 153 -20.41 16.87 0.07
N ALA A 154 -19.57 17.46 0.93
CA ALA A 154 -19.99 18.42 1.95
C ALA A 154 -20.63 19.68 1.32
N ARG A 155 -20.15 20.10 0.14
CA ARG A 155 -20.67 21.28 -0.57
C ARG A 155 -21.99 21.03 -1.27
N CYS A 156 -22.21 19.85 -1.84
CA CYS A 156 -23.46 19.53 -2.56
C CYS A 156 -24.69 19.44 -1.65
N GLY A 157 -24.54 19.55 -0.32
CA GLY A 157 -25.65 19.56 0.63
C GLY A 157 -26.35 18.20 0.80
N PHE A 158 -25.96 17.19 0.02
CA PHE A 158 -26.53 15.84 0.07
C PHE A 158 -26.38 15.16 1.44
N MET A 159 -25.33 15.51 2.18
CA MET A 159 -25.05 14.96 3.51
C MET A 159 -25.69 15.74 4.67
N ARG A 160 -26.59 16.72 4.40
CA ARG A 160 -27.33 17.39 5.48
C ARG A 160 -28.29 16.44 6.20
N GLN A 161 -28.85 15.47 5.49
CA GLN A 161 -29.74 14.44 6.03
C GLN A 161 -29.45 13.10 5.30
N PRO A 162 -28.37 12.40 5.68
CA PRO A 162 -28.03 11.12 5.05
C PRO A 162 -29.18 10.13 5.19
N SER A 163 -29.50 9.43 4.10
CA SER A 163 -30.60 8.47 4.06
C SER A 163 -30.34 7.24 4.94
N LYS A 164 -31.39 6.49 5.26
CA LYS A 164 -31.25 5.17 5.92
C LYS A 164 -30.34 4.24 5.12
N LEU A 165 -30.43 4.28 3.78
CA LEU A 165 -29.60 3.48 2.88
C LEU A 165 -28.11 3.80 3.06
N PHE A 166 -27.75 5.09 3.19
CA PHE A 166 -26.38 5.49 3.47
C PHE A 166 -25.87 4.84 4.77
N TRP A 167 -26.59 5.00 5.87
CA TRP A 167 -26.16 4.44 7.16
C TRP A 167 -26.07 2.91 7.14
N VAL A 168 -27.06 2.24 6.56
CA VAL A 168 -27.04 0.77 6.42
C VAL A 168 -25.84 0.33 5.57
N SER A 169 -25.61 0.95 4.41
CA SER A 169 -24.46 0.61 3.55
C SER A 169 -23.12 0.91 4.24
N TRP A 170 -23.02 1.99 5.00
CA TRP A 170 -21.83 2.35 5.76
C TRP A 170 -21.55 1.32 6.87
N ILE A 171 -22.58 0.94 7.64
CA ILE A 171 -22.45 -0.08 8.69
C ILE A 171 -22.06 -1.42 8.09
N VAL A 172 -22.75 -1.87 7.04
CA VAL A 172 -22.46 -3.15 6.37
C VAL A 172 -21.03 -3.15 5.82
N MET A 173 -20.62 -2.08 5.13
CA MET A 173 -19.27 -1.96 4.59
C MET A 173 -18.22 -2.05 5.69
N ASN A 174 -18.36 -1.32 6.80
CA ASN A 174 -17.40 -1.40 7.91
C ASN A 174 -17.44 -2.79 8.58
N ALA A 175 -18.61 -3.37 8.77
CA ALA A 175 -18.77 -4.72 9.31
C ALA A 175 -18.10 -5.80 8.43
N LEU A 176 -17.95 -5.56 7.12
CA LEU A 176 -17.21 -6.43 6.21
C LEU A 176 -15.72 -6.10 6.14
N MET A 177 -15.36 -4.82 6.02
CA MET A 177 -13.97 -4.37 5.84
C MET A 177 -13.14 -4.50 7.12
N THR A 178 -13.73 -4.30 8.30
CA THR A 178 -13.01 -4.41 9.58
C THR A 178 -12.50 -5.83 9.83
N PRO A 179 -13.31 -6.91 9.71
CA PRO A 179 -12.77 -8.26 9.79
C PRO A 179 -11.78 -8.58 8.67
N LEU A 180 -12.07 -8.17 7.44
CA LEU A 180 -11.21 -8.48 6.29
C LEU A 180 -9.80 -7.88 6.43
N PHE A 181 -9.69 -6.57 6.64
CA PHE A 181 -8.41 -5.88 6.68
C PHE A 181 -7.82 -5.80 8.10
N GLY A 182 -8.67 -5.57 9.10
CA GLY A 182 -8.24 -5.38 10.48
C GLY A 182 -7.95 -6.68 11.23
N VAL A 183 -8.45 -7.83 10.75
CA VAL A 183 -8.24 -9.13 11.39
C VAL A 183 -7.61 -10.13 10.42
N LEU A 184 -8.30 -10.48 9.33
CA LEU A 184 -7.86 -11.55 8.45
C LEU A 184 -6.56 -11.18 7.72
N HIS A 185 -6.48 -10.04 7.05
CA HIS A 185 -5.32 -9.70 6.23
C HIS A 185 -4.07 -9.38 7.06
N GLN A 186 -4.19 -8.53 8.09
CA GLN A 186 -3.02 -8.05 8.85
C GLN A 186 -2.79 -8.76 10.20
N GLY A 187 -3.75 -9.56 10.67
CA GLY A 187 -3.74 -10.13 12.02
C GLY A 187 -2.54 -11.02 12.33
N GLY A 188 -1.91 -11.63 11.32
CA GLY A 188 -0.75 -12.51 11.51
C GLY A 188 0.61 -11.83 11.47
N VAL A 189 0.73 -10.64 10.88
CA VAL A 189 2.02 -9.98 10.65
C VAL A 189 2.64 -9.50 11.97
N VAL A 190 1.85 -8.89 12.86
CA VAL A 190 2.37 -8.41 14.16
C VAL A 190 2.69 -9.56 15.12
N PRO A 191 1.83 -10.59 15.29
CA PRO A 191 2.18 -11.72 16.13
C PRO A 191 3.35 -12.54 15.59
N SER A 192 3.56 -12.63 14.27
CA SER A 192 4.74 -13.32 13.72
C SER A 192 6.03 -12.62 14.11
N LEU A 193 6.07 -11.28 14.17
CA LEU A 193 7.22 -10.52 14.67
C LEU A 193 7.60 -10.92 16.10
N PHE A 194 6.62 -10.97 17.01
CA PHE A 194 6.88 -11.30 18.41
C PHE A 194 7.39 -12.74 18.60
N LYS A 195 6.80 -13.69 17.87
CA LYS A 195 7.25 -15.10 17.89
C LYS A 195 8.62 -15.28 17.25
N LEU A 196 8.91 -14.52 16.19
CA LEU A 196 10.20 -14.55 15.51
C LEU A 196 11.29 -13.90 16.36
N HIS A 197 10.98 -12.83 17.10
CA HIS A 197 11.93 -12.15 17.98
C HIS A 197 12.64 -13.11 18.94
N SER A 198 11.87 -13.93 19.69
CA SER A 198 12.47 -14.86 20.66
C SER A 198 13.39 -15.89 19.99
N LYS A 199 13.00 -16.41 18.82
CA LYS A 199 13.79 -17.38 18.04
C LYS A 199 15.06 -16.78 17.46
N VAL A 200 14.99 -15.56 16.94
CA VAL A 200 16.15 -14.83 16.41
C VAL A 200 17.13 -14.52 17.54
N GLN A 201 16.65 -13.99 18.68
CA GLN A 201 17.54 -13.71 19.82
C GLN A 201 18.20 -14.98 20.36
N GLN A 202 17.47 -16.09 20.46
CA GLN A 202 18.04 -17.37 20.88
C GLN A 202 19.11 -17.86 19.90
N ALA A 203 18.85 -17.80 18.59
CA ALA A 203 19.79 -18.23 17.56
C ALA A 203 21.09 -17.41 17.57
N ARG A 204 20.98 -16.09 17.78
CA ARG A 204 22.15 -15.19 17.91
C ARG A 204 23.02 -15.51 19.11
N LEU A 205 22.43 -15.95 20.22
CA LEU A 205 23.16 -16.30 21.43
C LEU A 205 23.82 -17.69 21.35
N SER A 206 23.29 -18.59 20.51
CA SER A 206 23.81 -19.96 20.39
C SER A 206 24.98 -20.09 19.43
N GLU A 207 25.03 -19.27 18.37
CA GLU A 207 26.04 -19.37 17.31
C GLU A 207 26.94 -18.13 17.31
N PRO A 208 28.26 -18.26 17.52
CA PRO A 208 29.18 -17.13 17.43
C PRO A 208 29.19 -16.57 15.99
N PHE A 209 28.86 -15.29 15.84
CA PHE A 209 28.99 -14.61 14.55
C PHE A 209 30.45 -14.22 14.30
N ASP A 210 31.05 -14.80 13.27
CA ASP A 210 32.35 -14.38 12.75
C ASP A 210 32.16 -13.84 11.32
N PRO A 211 32.26 -12.51 11.11
CA PRO A 211 32.06 -11.90 9.80
C PRO A 211 33.15 -12.28 8.78
N GLU A 212 34.27 -12.88 9.19
CA GLU A 212 35.32 -13.34 8.29
C GLU A 212 34.99 -14.71 7.65
N PHE A 213 34.10 -15.48 8.28
CA PHE A 213 33.77 -16.86 7.87
C PHE A 213 32.27 -17.13 7.66
N SER A 214 31.38 -16.20 8.05
CA SER A 214 29.92 -16.38 7.97
C SER A 214 29.23 -15.20 7.28
N ASP A 215 28.39 -15.50 6.28
CA ASP A 215 27.58 -14.48 5.59
C ASP A 215 26.54 -13.82 6.50
N ALA A 216 25.99 -14.57 7.46
CA ALA A 216 25.12 -14.10 8.54
C ALA A 216 25.01 -15.16 9.64
N ALA A 217 24.74 -14.78 10.89
CA ALA A 217 24.39 -15.78 11.93
C ALA A 217 22.94 -16.24 11.78
N VAL A 218 22.03 -15.31 11.44
CA VAL A 218 20.60 -15.58 11.28
C VAL A 218 20.06 -14.94 10.00
N ASN A 219 19.41 -15.75 9.17
CA ASN A 219 18.70 -15.30 7.98
C ASN A 219 17.19 -15.34 8.24
N VAL A 220 16.48 -14.25 7.95
CA VAL A 220 15.03 -14.18 8.00
C VAL A 220 14.50 -13.71 6.65
N LEU A 221 13.66 -14.52 6.03
CA LEU A 221 13.10 -14.27 4.72
C LEU A 221 11.59 -14.15 4.83
N TYR A 222 11.01 -13.07 4.29
CA TYR A 222 9.55 -12.91 4.16
C TYR A 222 9.13 -13.19 2.72
N TRP A 223 8.18 -14.12 2.51
CA TRP A 223 7.72 -14.50 1.17
C TRP A 223 6.20 -14.55 1.08
N ARG A 224 5.63 -13.94 0.02
CA ARG A 224 4.17 -13.81 -0.20
C ARG A 224 3.41 -13.17 0.97
N THR A 225 4.09 -12.42 1.80
CA THR A 225 3.51 -11.60 2.86
C THR A 225 4.28 -10.31 2.95
N TYR A 226 3.62 -9.27 3.46
CA TYR A 226 4.28 -8.01 3.78
C TYR A 226 5.45 -8.24 4.74
N MET A 227 6.63 -7.73 4.38
CA MET A 227 7.76 -7.65 5.30
C MET A 227 7.52 -6.48 6.28
N PRO A 228 7.30 -6.76 7.58
CA PRO A 228 7.11 -5.71 8.57
C PRO A 228 8.37 -4.86 8.76
N PRO A 229 8.23 -3.61 9.24
CA PRO A 229 9.38 -2.79 9.61
C PRO A 229 10.26 -3.51 10.64
N TRP A 230 11.50 -3.77 10.25
CA TRP A 230 12.41 -4.63 11.00
C TRP A 230 12.80 -4.12 12.39
N HIS A 231 12.72 -2.81 12.64
CA HIS A 231 12.91 -2.26 13.98
C HIS A 231 11.92 -2.83 15.02
N LEU A 232 10.76 -3.34 14.57
CA LEU A 232 9.79 -4.02 15.42
C LEU A 232 10.22 -5.44 15.84
N LEU A 233 11.21 -6.04 15.15
CA LEU A 233 11.85 -7.29 15.61
C LEU A 233 12.81 -7.05 16.79
N SER A 234 13.05 -5.79 17.19
CA SER A 234 13.99 -5.41 18.25
C SER A 234 15.37 -6.08 18.09
N VAL A 235 15.84 -6.18 16.85
CA VAL A 235 17.20 -6.57 16.50
C VAL A 235 18.07 -5.32 16.57
N PRO A 236 19.22 -5.33 17.25
CA PRO A 236 20.13 -4.19 17.29
C PRO A 236 20.55 -3.76 15.88
N GLU A 237 20.58 -2.46 15.61
CA GLU A 237 20.97 -1.95 14.30
C GLU A 237 22.39 -2.41 13.92
N GLN A 238 23.30 -2.49 14.90
CA GLN A 238 24.66 -3.00 14.66
C GLN A 238 24.67 -4.43 14.13
N ALA A 239 23.74 -5.29 14.57
CA ALA A 239 23.65 -6.68 14.13
C ALA A 239 23.18 -6.79 12.67
N VAL A 240 22.37 -5.86 12.21
CA VAL A 240 21.95 -5.81 10.80
C VAL A 240 23.07 -5.21 9.94
N GLN A 241 23.73 -4.15 10.43
CA GLN A 241 24.85 -3.51 9.72
C GLN A 241 26.08 -4.40 9.60
N SER A 242 26.36 -5.23 10.62
CA SER A 242 27.48 -6.19 10.60
C SER A 242 27.19 -7.42 9.75
N GLY A 243 25.95 -7.64 9.32
CA GLY A 243 25.50 -8.85 8.65
C GLY A 243 25.14 -10.01 9.59
N GLU A 244 25.27 -9.84 10.92
CA GLU A 244 24.89 -10.87 11.90
C GLU A 244 23.44 -11.35 11.70
N VAL A 245 22.52 -10.43 11.40
CA VAL A 245 21.13 -10.75 11.05
C VAL A 245 20.81 -10.20 9.67
N ALA A 246 20.56 -11.09 8.73
CA ALA A 246 20.13 -10.74 7.38
C ALA A 246 18.60 -10.85 7.26
N LEU A 247 17.95 -9.75 6.91
CA LEU A 247 16.51 -9.68 6.67
C LEU A 247 16.28 -9.48 5.18
N THR A 248 15.55 -10.40 4.55
CA THR A 248 15.31 -10.38 3.10
C THR A 248 13.82 -10.33 2.79
N ASP A 249 13.41 -9.31 2.03
CA ASP A 249 12.07 -9.24 1.46
C ASP A 249 12.03 -9.97 0.11
N LEU A 250 11.17 -10.98 0.02
CA LEU A 250 10.92 -11.74 -1.19
C LEU A 250 9.44 -11.70 -1.58
N ALA A 251 8.64 -10.74 -1.10
CA ALA A 251 7.18 -10.75 -1.20
C ALA A 251 6.62 -11.16 -2.59
N GLY A 252 7.17 -10.67 -3.70
CA GLY A 252 6.78 -11.11 -5.05
C GLY A 252 7.84 -11.87 -5.84
N ALA A 253 8.84 -12.44 -5.18
CA ALA A 253 9.77 -13.37 -5.82
C ALA A 253 9.04 -14.68 -6.23
N PRO A 254 9.37 -15.27 -7.40
CA PRO A 254 8.89 -16.59 -7.77
C PRO A 254 9.48 -17.66 -6.83
N ALA A 255 8.77 -18.79 -6.70
CA ALA A 255 9.17 -19.88 -5.81
C ALA A 255 10.60 -20.39 -6.07
N SER A 256 11.02 -20.46 -7.34
CA SER A 256 12.37 -20.88 -7.73
C SER A 256 13.45 -19.94 -7.19
N GLU A 257 13.20 -18.63 -7.19
CA GLU A 257 14.16 -17.64 -6.68
C GLU A 257 14.29 -17.73 -5.15
N VAL A 258 13.18 -18.01 -4.45
CA VAL A 258 13.21 -18.24 -3.00
C VAL A 258 14.04 -19.47 -2.67
N VAL A 259 13.81 -20.58 -3.36
CA VAL A 259 14.56 -21.82 -3.15
C VAL A 259 16.04 -21.62 -3.51
N ASP A 260 16.35 -20.98 -4.64
CA ASP A 260 17.72 -20.68 -5.03
C ASP A 260 18.43 -19.75 -4.04
N LYS A 261 17.71 -18.79 -3.47
CA LYS A 261 18.24 -17.92 -2.42
C LYS A 261 18.54 -18.73 -1.15
N LEU A 262 17.61 -19.59 -0.71
CA LEU A 262 17.79 -20.47 0.46
C LEU A 262 18.96 -21.45 0.26
N ARG A 263 19.10 -22.05 -0.93
CA ARG A 263 20.23 -22.94 -1.27
C ARG A 263 21.58 -22.25 -1.25
N ARG A 264 21.64 -20.94 -1.52
CA ARG A 264 22.91 -20.19 -1.50
C ARG A 264 23.33 -19.74 -0.10
N LEU A 265 22.45 -19.86 0.91
CA LEU A 265 22.80 -19.52 2.28
C LEU A 265 23.77 -20.56 2.85
N ALA A 266 24.72 -20.11 3.66
CA ALA A 266 25.69 -20.99 4.28
C ALA A 266 24.99 -22.02 5.21
N PRO A 267 25.37 -23.32 5.14
CA PRO A 267 24.76 -24.39 5.95
C PRO A 267 24.85 -24.19 7.47
N SER A 268 25.84 -23.44 7.93
CA SER A 268 26.07 -23.15 9.36
C SER A 268 25.10 -22.11 9.94
N THR A 269 24.22 -21.53 9.12
CA THR A 269 23.42 -20.36 9.49
C THR A 269 21.97 -20.74 9.79
N ARG A 270 21.39 -20.17 10.85
CA ARG A 270 19.97 -20.39 11.19
C ARG A 270 19.10 -19.61 10.20
N SER A 271 18.31 -20.32 9.41
CA SER A 271 17.43 -19.69 8.41
C SER A 271 15.96 -19.84 8.77
N TYR A 272 15.22 -18.73 8.77
CA TYR A 272 13.79 -18.67 9.01
C TYR A 272 13.06 -18.15 7.78
N LEU A 273 12.03 -18.86 7.34
CA LEU A 273 11.10 -18.43 6.30
C LEU A 273 9.75 -18.08 6.92
N VAL A 274 9.29 -16.86 6.69
CA VAL A 274 7.96 -16.38 7.09
C VAL A 274 7.11 -16.28 5.83
N ALA A 275 6.11 -17.16 5.71
CA ALA A 275 5.28 -17.25 4.52
C ALA A 275 3.89 -17.82 4.84
N PRO A 276 2.83 -17.43 4.10
CA PRO A 276 1.55 -18.12 4.17
C PRO A 276 1.73 -19.64 4.02
N LEU A 277 0.92 -20.42 4.72
CA LEU A 277 1.04 -21.89 4.67
C LEU A 277 0.85 -22.44 3.25
N TYR A 278 0.02 -21.81 2.43
CA TYR A 278 -0.18 -22.25 1.05
C TYR A 278 1.08 -22.10 0.20
N SER A 279 1.80 -20.99 0.32
CA SER A 279 2.99 -20.74 -0.48
C SER A 279 4.16 -21.60 -0.03
N ALA A 280 4.34 -21.78 1.28
CA ALA A 280 5.38 -22.65 1.82
C ALA A 280 5.24 -24.11 1.34
N ARG A 281 4.01 -24.62 1.18
CA ARG A 281 3.79 -25.96 0.62
C ARG A 281 4.25 -26.10 -0.83
N ILE A 282 4.23 -25.03 -1.62
CA ILE A 282 4.70 -25.05 -3.02
C ILE A 282 6.20 -25.38 -3.06
N ILE A 283 7.01 -24.73 -2.22
CA ILE A 283 8.46 -24.96 -2.20
C ILE A 283 8.87 -26.21 -1.41
N ALA A 284 8.06 -26.60 -0.42
CA ALA A 284 8.31 -27.79 0.40
C ALA A 284 7.84 -29.08 -0.27
N THR A 285 7.29 -29.04 -1.49
CA THR A 285 6.79 -30.26 -2.17
C THR A 285 7.93 -31.22 -2.51
N ASP A 286 9.08 -30.70 -2.95
CA ASP A 286 10.22 -31.51 -3.37
C ASP A 286 11.06 -32.01 -2.18
N HIS A 287 11.14 -31.20 -1.11
CA HIS A 287 11.97 -31.44 0.07
C HIS A 287 11.26 -31.04 1.38
N PRO A 288 10.15 -31.69 1.75
CA PRO A 288 9.37 -31.31 2.93
C PRO A 288 10.16 -31.44 4.23
N GLU A 289 11.11 -32.37 4.29
CA GLU A 289 11.98 -32.61 5.44
C GLU A 289 12.91 -31.43 5.76
N CYS A 290 13.23 -30.60 4.76
CA CYS A 290 14.09 -29.44 4.98
C CYS A 290 13.34 -28.21 5.53
N PHE A 291 12.01 -28.26 5.61
CA PHE A 291 11.17 -27.16 6.12
C PHE A 291 10.40 -27.60 7.36
N ALA A 292 10.85 -27.19 8.54
CA ALA A 292 10.14 -27.48 9.78
C ALA A 292 9.26 -26.29 10.19
N LEU A 293 7.95 -26.52 10.31
CA LEU A 293 7.00 -25.50 10.79
C LEU A 293 7.19 -25.30 12.30
N GLU A 294 7.79 -24.17 12.67
CA GLU A 294 8.06 -23.79 14.05
C GLU A 294 6.83 -23.17 14.73
N GLU A 295 6.18 -22.26 14.01
CA GLU A 295 5.05 -21.52 14.54
C GLU A 295 4.00 -21.31 13.47
N ARG A 296 2.74 -21.46 13.90
CA ARG A 296 1.57 -21.08 13.11
C ARG A 296 0.95 -19.84 13.71
N VAL A 297 0.66 -18.86 12.87
CA VAL A 297 0.04 -17.60 13.25
C VAL A 297 -1.26 -17.43 12.50
N PHE A 298 -2.36 -17.44 13.24
CA PHE A 298 -3.71 -17.28 12.71
C PHE A 298 -4.39 -16.09 13.42
N PRO A 299 -5.19 -15.27 12.71
CA PRO A 299 -5.50 -15.35 11.27
C PRO A 299 -4.53 -14.51 10.42
N HIS A 300 -4.29 -14.96 9.18
CA HIS A 300 -3.60 -14.21 8.13
C HIS A 300 -4.10 -14.64 6.75
N LEU A 301 -4.66 -13.71 5.97
CA LEU A 301 -5.18 -13.92 4.63
C LEU A 301 -4.33 -13.15 3.63
N ASP A 302 -3.73 -13.86 2.68
CA ASP A 302 -3.21 -13.24 1.47
C ASP A 302 -4.37 -12.95 0.49
N LEU A 303 -4.54 -11.68 0.14
CA LEU A 303 -5.61 -11.24 -0.77
C LEU A 303 -5.25 -11.45 -2.24
N ASP A 304 -3.98 -11.67 -2.57
CA ASP A 304 -3.55 -11.92 -3.94
C ASP A 304 -3.72 -13.40 -4.34
N HIS A 305 -3.75 -14.31 -3.35
CA HIS A 305 -3.82 -15.76 -3.54
C HIS A 305 -4.97 -16.40 -2.73
N ILE A 306 -6.18 -15.82 -2.87
CA ILE A 306 -7.37 -16.28 -2.14
C ILE A 306 -7.77 -17.71 -2.54
N VAL A 307 -7.57 -18.09 -3.80
CA VAL A 307 -7.98 -19.42 -4.29
C VAL A 307 -7.13 -20.50 -3.64
N GLU A 308 -5.82 -20.34 -3.68
CA GLU A 308 -4.83 -21.21 -3.05
C GLU A 308 -5.02 -21.28 -1.54
N THR A 309 -5.34 -20.14 -0.92
CA THR A 309 -5.73 -20.06 0.49
C THR A 309 -6.96 -20.94 0.78
N LEU A 310 -8.01 -20.84 -0.04
CA LEU A 310 -9.25 -21.60 0.17
C LEU A 310 -9.09 -23.10 -0.07
N GLU A 311 -8.24 -23.51 -1.02
CA GLU A 311 -7.95 -24.93 -1.31
C GLU A 311 -7.35 -25.67 -0.10
N LEU A 312 -6.60 -24.97 0.75
CA LEU A 312 -6.05 -25.49 2.00
C LEU A 312 -7.04 -25.54 3.17
N GLY A 313 -8.21 -24.95 2.98
CA GLY A 313 -9.23 -24.81 4.01
C GLY A 313 -8.93 -23.71 5.01
N TRP A 314 -9.96 -23.32 5.76
CA TRP A 314 -9.98 -22.11 6.57
C TRP A 314 -8.88 -22.00 7.63
N ARG A 315 -8.39 -23.12 8.17
CA ARG A 315 -7.37 -23.07 9.24
C ARG A 315 -5.97 -22.89 8.68
N ASP A 316 -5.57 -23.71 7.72
CA ASP A 316 -4.25 -23.67 7.11
C ASP A 316 -4.13 -22.49 6.14
N GLY A 317 -5.15 -22.27 5.31
CA GLY A 317 -5.20 -21.18 4.35
C GLY A 317 -5.11 -19.80 4.99
N LEU A 318 -5.76 -19.60 6.14
CA LEU A 318 -5.73 -18.33 6.87
C LEU A 318 -4.60 -18.27 7.91
N SER A 319 -3.47 -18.93 7.67
CA SER A 319 -2.34 -18.93 8.59
C SER A 319 -1.05 -18.46 7.92
N LEU A 320 -0.31 -17.64 8.65
CA LEU A 320 1.09 -17.34 8.38
C LEU A 320 1.97 -18.32 9.14
N GLY A 321 2.92 -18.94 8.45
CA GLY A 321 3.87 -19.89 9.05
C GLY A 321 5.23 -19.25 9.26
N ILE A 322 5.89 -19.64 10.34
CA ILE A 322 7.32 -19.43 10.55
C ILE A 322 7.96 -20.81 10.45
N TYR A 323 8.84 -20.98 9.47
CA TYR A 323 9.54 -22.24 9.21
C TYR A 323 11.01 -22.06 9.54
N SER A 324 11.61 -23.03 10.23
CA SER A 324 13.05 -23.22 10.20
C SER A 324 13.42 -24.00 8.94
N VAL A 325 14.45 -23.54 8.24
CA VAL A 325 14.90 -24.12 6.98
C VAL A 325 16.28 -24.72 7.17
N ASP A 326 16.39 -26.02 6.93
CA ASP A 326 17.67 -26.72 6.88
C ASP A 326 18.28 -26.53 5.48
N THR A 327 19.22 -25.59 5.39
CA THR A 327 19.88 -25.26 4.12
C THR A 327 20.88 -26.33 3.70
N PHE A 328 21.42 -27.12 4.64
CA PHE A 328 22.24 -28.29 4.31
C PHE A 328 21.40 -29.35 3.61
N CYS A 329 20.23 -29.64 4.16
CA CYS A 329 19.24 -30.55 3.56
C CYS A 329 18.83 -30.09 2.14
N LEU A 330 18.62 -28.79 1.92
CA LEU A 330 18.24 -28.26 0.59
C LEU A 330 19.36 -28.29 -0.46
N GLN A 331 20.61 -28.44 -0.04
CA GLN A 331 21.79 -28.51 -0.91
C GLN A 331 22.20 -29.96 -1.24
N ALA A 332 21.77 -30.92 -0.43
CA ALA A 332 22.09 -32.34 -0.55
C ALA A 332 21.29 -33.02 -1.67
#